data_AF-A0A2Z5G6E9-F1
#
_entry.id   AF-A0A2Z5G6E9-F1
#
_cell.length_a   1.000
_cell.length_b   1.000
_cell.length_c   1.000
_cell.angle_alpha   90.00
_cell.angle_beta   90.00
_cell.angle_gamma   90.00
#
_symmetry.space_group_name_H-M   'P 1'
#
loop_
_entity.id
_entity.type
_entity.pdbx_description
1 polymer ?
#
loop_
_entity_poly.entity_id
_entity_poly.type
_entity_poly.pdbx_seq_one_letter_code
_entity_poly.pdbx_strand_id
1 'polypeptide(L)' 'MLQELKTVPPPRVLLNLSDVRYIDSSGIASLIEGLKASRDVGARFSLCNLNQTVREVMQLSRLVKIFEIYDTEELALAE' A
#
# COMPACT_ATOMS: atom_id res chain seq x y z
N MET A 1 -18.15 -26.45 -19.30
CA MET A 1 -18.64 -25.10 -18.93
C MET A 1 -18.52 -24.88 -17.41
N LEU A 2 -17.36 -25.20 -16.82
CA LEU A 2 -17.08 -25.10 -15.36
C LEU A 2 -15.65 -24.58 -15.10
N GLN A 3 -15.05 -23.88 -16.06
CA GLN A 3 -13.66 -23.41 -15.99
C GLN A 3 -13.51 -21.88 -15.88
N GLU A 4 -14.60 -21.12 -15.81
CA GLU A 4 -14.56 -19.65 -15.85
C GLU A 4 -14.71 -18.96 -14.48
N LEU A 5 -14.55 -19.70 -13.40
CA LEU A 5 -14.41 -19.11 -12.07
C LEU A 5 -12.97 -19.28 -11.58
N LYS A 6 -12.00 -18.75 -12.35
CA LYS A 6 -10.78 -18.23 -11.73
C LYS A 6 -11.19 -16.97 -10.98
N THR A 7 -11.69 -17.18 -9.76
CA THR A 7 -11.24 -16.47 -8.57
C THR A 7 -10.75 -15.06 -8.88
N VAL A 8 -11.65 -14.09 -8.97
CA VAL A 8 -11.25 -12.69 -8.97
C VAL A 8 -10.41 -12.53 -7.69
N PRO A 9 -9.11 -12.23 -7.79
CA PRO A 9 -8.29 -12.03 -6.60
C PRO A 9 -8.96 -10.94 -5.75
N PRO A 10 -8.89 -11.02 -4.41
CA PRO A 10 -9.52 -10.02 -3.56
C PRO A 10 -9.04 -8.62 -3.98
N PRO A 11 -9.91 -7.59 -3.85
CA PRO A 11 -9.60 -6.25 -4.32
C PRO A 11 -8.24 -5.78 -3.78
N ARG A 12 -7.46 -5.14 -4.64
CA ARG A 12 -6.13 -4.61 -4.32
C ARG A 12 -6.22 -3.10 -4.26
N VAL A 13 -5.61 -2.51 -3.23
CA VAL A 13 -5.40 -1.07 -3.12
C VAL A 13 -3.89 -0.82 -3.20
N LEU A 14 -3.47 -0.17 -4.28
CA LEU A 14 -2.09 0.28 -4.47
C LEU A 14 -2.07 1.80 -4.40
N LEU A 15 -1.29 2.35 -3.47
CA LEU A 15 -1.06 3.79 -3.37
C LEU A 15 0.30 4.13 -4.00
N ASN A 16 0.28 4.89 -5.10
CA ASN A 16 1.47 5.50 -5.65
C ASN A 16 1.75 6.83 -4.93
N LEU A 17 2.95 6.94 -4.35
CA LEU A 17 3.41 8.11 -3.59
C LEU A 17 4.44 8.96 -4.34
N SER A 18 4.58 8.80 -5.67
CA SER A 18 5.57 9.51 -6.50
C SER A 18 5.47 11.03 -6.40
N ASP A 19 4.25 11.57 -6.31
CA ASP A 19 3.99 13.02 -6.22
C ASP A 19 3.90 13.53 -4.77
N VAL A 20 3.99 12.63 -3.78
CA VAL A 20 3.92 13.01 -2.37
C VAL A 20 5.29 13.47 -1.91
N ARG A 21 5.42 14.76 -1.63
CA ARG A 21 6.69 15.36 -1.20
C ARG A 21 7.00 15.14 0.28
N TYR A 22 5.98 15.04 1.12
CA TYR A 22 6.11 14.91 2.57
C TYR A 22 4.87 14.25 3.16
N ILE A 23 5.04 13.57 4.30
CA ILE A 23 3.95 13.01 5.09
C ILE A 23 4.16 13.40 6.55
N ASP A 24 3.08 13.77 7.24
CA ASP A 24 3.08 14.05 8.67
C ASP A 24 2.36 12.95 9.46
N SER A 25 2.05 13.23 10.73
CA SER A 25 1.29 12.33 11.59
C SER A 25 -0.11 12.03 11.06
N SER A 26 -0.76 12.99 10.40
CA SER A 26 -2.12 12.83 9.88
C SER A 26 -2.14 11.95 8.63
N GLY A 27 -1.19 12.16 7.70
CA GLY A 27 -1.04 11.29 6.54
C GLY A 27 -0.71 9.85 6.94
N ILE A 28 0.15 9.67 7.95
CA ILE A 28 0.43 8.37 8.55
C ILE A 28 -0.85 7.72 9.11
N ALA A 29 -1.65 8.47 9.87
CA ALA A 29 -2.90 7.95 10.43
C ALA A 29 -3.86 7.47 9.33
N SER A 30 -3.98 8.25 8.24
CA SER A 30 -4.79 7.88 7.08
C SER A 30 -4.30 6.61 6.39
N LEU A 31 -2.97 6.40 6.27
CA LEU A 31 -2.43 5.15 5.71
C LEU A 31 -2.79 3.94 6.59
N ILE A 32 -2.76 4.10 7.92
CA ILE A 32 -3.12 3.03 8.86
C ILE A 32 -4.61 2.71 8.82
N GLU A 33 -5.46 3.74 8.69
CA GLU A 33 -6.89 3.56 8.50
C GLU A 33 -7.21 2.84 7.18
N GLY A 34 -6.55 3.24 6.09
CA GLY A 34 -6.68 2.57 4.79
C GLY A 34 -6.26 1.10 4.82
N LEU A 35 -5.15 0.78 5.52
CA LEU A 35 -4.71 -0.59 5.74
C LEU A 35 -5.74 -1.42 6.53
N LYS A 36 -6.31 -0.84 7.60
CA LYS A 36 -7.36 -1.52 8.40
C LYS A 36 -8.61 -1.76 7.56
N ALA A 37 -9.12 -0.72 6.89
CA ALA A 37 -10.31 -0.82 6.04
C ALA A 37 -10.12 -1.84 4.91
N SER A 38 -8.93 -1.92 4.32
CA SER A 38 -8.62 -2.93 3.30
C SER A 38 -8.65 -4.34 3.88
N ARG A 39 -8.09 -4.55 5.08
CA ARG A 39 -8.14 -5.85 5.76
C ARG A 39 -9.57 -6.30 6.08
N ASP A 40 -10.44 -5.37 6.47
CA ASP A 40 -11.84 -5.66 6.80
C ASP A 40 -12.63 -6.21 5.60
N VAL A 41 -12.27 -5.81 4.38
CA VAL A 41 -12.86 -6.31 3.13
C VAL A 41 -12.03 -7.42 2.47
N GLY A 42 -10.99 -7.92 3.16
CA GLY A 42 -10.08 -8.95 2.64
C GLY A 42 -9.16 -8.47 1.51
N ALA A 43 -9.05 -7.16 1.30
CA ALA A 43 -8.21 -6.54 0.29
C ALA A 43 -6.73 -6.45 0.71
N ARG A 44 -5.83 -6.54 -0.28
CA ARG A 44 -4.42 -6.19 -0.08
C ARG A 44 -4.25 -4.67 -0.15
N PHE A 45 -3.38 -4.13 0.70
CA PHE A 45 -3.02 -2.71 0.71
C PHE A 45 -1.50 -2.57 0.65
N SER A 46 -1.03 -1.93 -0.41
CA SER A 46 0.40 -1.81 -0.69
C SER A 46 0.73 -0.38 -1.15
N LEU A 47 1.99 0.02 -0.97
CA LEU A 47 2.49 1.35 -1.34
C LEU A 47 3.60 1.20 -2.38
N CYS A 48 3.75 2.17 -3.28
CA CYS A 48 4.87 2.23 -4.21
C CYS A 48 5.42 3.64 -4.42
N ASN A 49 6.62 3.74 -5.01
CA ASN A 49 7.31 4.99 -5.31
C ASN A 49 7.47 5.94 -4.11
N LEU A 50 7.78 5.40 -2.92
CA LEU A 50 8.10 6.24 -1.77
C LEU A 50 9.39 7.01 -2.03
N ASN A 51 9.33 8.33 -1.94
CA ASN A 51 10.54 9.14 -1.92
C ASN A 51 11.31 8.95 -0.60
N GLN A 52 12.55 9.43 -0.56
CA GLN A 52 13.44 9.29 0.59
C GLN A 52 12.86 9.91 1.87
N THR A 53 12.30 11.12 1.79
CA THR A 53 11.72 11.84 2.92
C THR A 53 10.54 11.09 3.55
N VAL A 54 9.61 10.60 2.72
CA VAL A 54 8.46 9.80 3.16
C VAL A 54 8.93 8.50 3.78
N ARG A 55 9.93 7.83 3.17
CA ARG A 55 10.52 6.60 3.71
C ARG A 55 11.15 6.82 5.08
N GLU A 56 11.91 7.90 5.27
CA GLU A 56 12.52 8.26 6.56
C GLU A 56 11.48 8.48 7.66
N VAL A 57 10.43 9.27 7.35
CA VAL A 57 9.32 9.51 8.29
C VAL A 57 8.66 8.20 8.68
N MET A 58 8.35 7.33 7.71
CA MET A 58 7.75 6.01 7.99
C MET A 58 8.69 5.07 8.76
N GLN A 59 10.01 5.16 8.56
CA GLN A 59 11.00 4.38 9.31
C GLN A 59 11.03 4.79 10.78
N LEU A 60 11.06 6.10 11.05
CA LEU A 60 11.00 6.65 12.41
C LEU A 60 9.72 6.21 13.14
N SER A 61 8.60 6.19 12.43
CA SER A 61 7.32 5.71 12.96
C SER A 61 7.20 4.17 13.03
N ARG A 62 8.25 3.42 12.63
CA ARG A 62 8.28 1.95 12.55
C ARG A 62 7.20 1.33 11.65
N LEU A 63 6.65 2.12 10.72
CA LEU A 63 5.54 1.74 9.88
C LEU A 63 5.97 0.99 8.61
N VAL A 64 7.21 1.19 8.16
CA VAL A 64 7.77 0.48 7.00
C VAL A 64 7.63 -1.04 7.12
N LYS A 65 7.66 -1.60 8.34
CA LYS A 65 7.52 -3.05 8.56
C LYS A 65 6.07 -3.54 8.50
N ILE A 66 5.09 -2.63 8.51
CA ILE A 66 3.66 -2.93 8.56
C ILE A 66 3.06 -2.88 7.15
N PHE A 67 3.58 -2.01 6.30
CA PHE A 67 3.15 -1.87 4.91
C PHE A 67 3.95 -2.77 3.99
N GLU A 68 3.26 -3.32 2.99
CA GLU A 68 3.88 -3.91 1.82
C GLU A 68 4.31 -2.77 0.90
N ILE A 69 5.61 -2.62 0.67
CA ILE A 69 6.19 -1.48 -0.05
C ILE A 69 6.98 -1.99 -1.24
N TYR A 70 6.66 -1.44 -2.41
CA TYR A 70 7.32 -1.71 -3.68
C TYR A 70 8.06 -0.48 -4.18
N ASP A 71 9.10 -0.69 -4.99
CA ASP A 71 9.83 0.43 -5.58
C ASP A 71 9.04 1.08 -6.71
N THR A 72 8.30 0.31 -7.51
CA THR A 72 7.49 0.80 -8.64
C THR A 72 6.09 0.21 -8.67
N GLU A 73 5.19 0.80 -9.46
CA GLU A 73 3.84 0.26 -9.68
C GLU A 73 3.89 -1.12 -10.36
N GLU A 74 4.77 -1.30 -11.34
CA GLU A 74 4.88 -2.55 -12.09
C GLU A 74 5.25 -3.72 -11.19
N LEU A 75 6.19 -3.51 -10.25
CA LEU A 75 6.55 -4.52 -9.26
C LEU A 75 5.38 -4.85 -8.33
N ALA A 76 4.62 -3.83 -7.92
CA ALA A 76 3.44 -4.02 -7.07
C ALA A 76 2.28 -4.72 -7.78
N LEU A 77 2.21 -4.65 -9.12
CA LEU A 77 1.18 -5.29 -9.95
C LEU A 77 1.57 -6.69 -10.42
N ALA A 78 2.86 -7.03 -10.44
CA ALA A 78 3.36 -8.34 -10.85
C ALA A 78 3.23 -9.43 -9.78
N GLU A 79 3.12 -9.04 -8.50
CA GLU A 79 2.74 -9.90 -7.36
C GLU A 79 1.24 -10.19 -7.31
#